data_AF-A0A380BND7-F1
#
_entry.id   AF-A0A380BND7-F1
#
_cell.length_a   1.000
_cell.length_b   1.000
_cell.length_c   1.000
_cell.angle_alpha   90.00
_cell.angle_beta   90.00
_cell.angle_gamma   90.00
#
_symmetry.space_group_name_H-M   'P 1'
#
loop_
_entity.id
_entity.type
_entity.pdbx_description
1 polymer ?
#
loop_
_entity_poly.entity_id
_entity_poly.type
_entity_poly.pdbx_seq_one_letter_code
_entity_poly.pdbx_strand_id
1 'polypeptide(L)'
;MRILLLAAAIFLTIHFVRIDFVEGTIPQKPTEDDQVLCEDETRSIPVTSIHGDTIESLFALYPDAEIGFIDRLEQFYTLNPHLKLQGIVGGETILIPLSNSEQNKCE
;
A
#
# COMPACT_ATOMS: atom_id res chain seq x y z
N MET A 1 -7.37 -47.58 4.71
CA MET A 1 -7.00 -46.80 5.91
C MET A 1 -5.92 -45.74 5.63
N ARG A 2 -4.75 -46.08 5.09
CA ARG A 2 -3.66 -45.09 4.85
C ARG A 2 -4.03 -43.95 3.89
N ILE A 3 -4.78 -44.26 2.83
CA ILE A 3 -5.18 -43.27 1.81
C ILE A 3 -6.21 -42.27 2.37
N LEU A 4 -7.11 -42.72 3.25
CA LEU A 4 -8.10 -41.85 3.89
C LEU A 4 -7.45 -40.88 4.89
N LEU A 5 -6.45 -41.34 5.63
CA LEU A 5 -5.65 -40.48 6.52
C LEU A 5 -4.87 -39.42 5.75
N LEU A 6 -4.31 -39.80 4.60
CA LEU A 6 -3.54 -38.90 3.76
C LEU A 6 -4.43 -37.82 3.12
N ALA A 7 -5.64 -38.20 2.68
CA ALA A 7 -6.64 -37.26 2.17
C ALA A 7 -7.11 -36.27 3.25
N ALA A 8 -7.35 -36.75 4.47
CA ALA A 8 -7.75 -35.90 5.60
C ALA A 8 -6.64 -34.90 5.99
N ALA A 9 -5.38 -35.32 5.97
CA ALA A 9 -4.24 -34.45 6.24
C ALA A 9 -4.12 -33.33 5.19
N ILE A 10 -4.23 -33.66 3.90
CA ILE A 10 -4.19 -32.67 2.82
C ILE A 10 -5.34 -31.66 2.97
N PHE A 11 -6.55 -32.14 3.25
CA PHE A 11 -7.72 -31.27 3.41
C PHE A 11 -7.55 -30.28 4.57
N LEU A 12 -7.01 -30.72 5.70
CA LEU A 12 -6.67 -29.85 6.83
C LEU A 12 -5.63 -28.80 6.46
N THR A 13 -4.55 -29.20 5.78
CA THR A 13 -3.51 -28.23 5.36
C THR A 13 -4.06 -27.15 4.43
N ILE A 14 -4.88 -27.51 3.44
CA ILE A 14 -5.51 -26.55 2.53
C ILE A 14 -6.47 -25.63 3.30
N HIS A 15 -7.18 -26.16 4.30
CA HIS A 15 -8.09 -25.37 5.12
C HIS A 15 -7.37 -24.29 5.94
N PHE A 16 -6.25 -24.64 6.59
CA PHE A 16 -5.44 -23.67 7.34
C PHE A 16 -4.89 -22.57 6.42
N VAL A 17 -4.31 -22.98 5.29
CA VAL A 17 -3.81 -22.03 4.27
C VAL A 17 -4.94 -21.09 3.83
N ARG A 18 -6.14 -21.62 3.53
CA ARG A 18 -7.27 -20.77 3.12
C ARG A 18 -7.66 -19.77 4.20
N ILE A 19 -7.71 -20.17 5.47
CA ILE A 19 -8.01 -19.25 6.59
C ILE A 19 -6.93 -18.17 6.67
N ASP A 20 -5.65 -18.55 6.63
CA ASP A 20 -4.53 -17.59 6.68
C ASP A 20 -4.56 -16.59 5.52
N PHE A 21 -4.94 -17.03 4.32
CA PHE A 21 -5.07 -16.13 3.16
C PHE A 21 -6.34 -15.27 3.20
N VAL A 22 -7.45 -15.78 3.73
CA VAL A 22 -8.74 -15.06 3.81
C VAL A 22 -8.71 -14.04 4.95
N GLU A 23 -8.15 -14.38 6.10
CA GLU A 23 -8.06 -13.49 7.26
C GLU A 23 -6.79 -12.62 7.21
N GLY A 24 -5.76 -13.02 6.47
CA GLY A 24 -4.43 -12.44 6.62
C GLY A 24 -3.98 -11.37 5.63
N THR A 25 -4.51 -11.21 4.40
CA THR A 25 -3.76 -10.35 3.44
C THR A 25 -4.49 -9.53 2.38
N ILE A 26 -5.81 -9.61 2.16
CA ILE A 26 -6.46 -8.64 1.27
C ILE A 26 -7.86 -8.30 1.80
N PRO A 27 -8.05 -7.15 2.48
CA PRO A 27 -9.40 -6.65 2.69
C PRO A 27 -10.02 -6.39 1.32
N GLN A 28 -11.15 -7.06 1.05
CA GLN A 28 -11.99 -6.80 -0.10
C GLN A 28 -12.42 -5.33 0.01
N LYS A 29 -11.73 -4.45 -0.72
CA LYS A 29 -11.96 -3.00 -0.69
C LYS A 29 -13.45 -2.79 -1.02
N PRO A 30 -14.25 -2.17 -0.14
CA PRO A 30 -15.59 -1.77 -0.54
C PRO A 30 -15.42 -0.80 -1.71
N THR A 31 -16.09 -1.07 -2.82
CA THR A 31 -16.30 -0.06 -3.85
C THR A 31 -17.13 1.03 -3.18
N GLU A 32 -16.47 2.08 -2.69
CA GLU A 32 -17.15 3.26 -2.17
C GLU A 32 -17.88 3.93 -3.32
N ASP A 33 -19.19 4.00 -3.12
CA ASP A 33 -20.19 4.64 -3.96
C ASP A 33 -20.00 6.16 -3.88
N ASP A 34 -20.20 6.82 -5.01
CA ASP A 34 -19.98 8.24 -5.29
C ASP A 34 -20.48 9.19 -4.17
N GLN A 35 -19.60 9.59 -3.26
CA GLN A 35 -19.80 10.77 -2.42
C GLN A 35 -18.56 11.65 -2.50
N VAL A 36 -18.65 12.68 -3.34
CA VAL A 36 -17.69 13.78 -3.40
C VAL A 36 -17.78 14.57 -2.09
N LEU A 37 -17.10 14.08 -1.06
CA LEU A 37 -16.63 14.90 0.04
C LEU A 37 -15.37 15.60 -0.48
N CYS A 38 -15.26 16.91 -0.31
CA CYS A 38 -13.98 17.60 -0.50
C CYS A 38 -13.06 17.19 0.65
N GLU A 39 -12.57 15.95 0.61
CA GLU A 39 -11.47 15.48 1.42
C GLU A 39 -10.23 16.25 0.95
N ASP A 40 -9.34 16.62 1.87
CA ASP A 40 -8.00 17.09 1.50
C ASP A 40 -7.28 15.92 0.80
N GLU A 41 -7.55 15.74 -0.49
CA GLU A 41 -6.95 14.68 -1.28
C GLU A 41 -5.44 14.92 -1.27
N THR A 42 -4.73 14.01 -0.60
CA THR A 42 -3.28 14.01 -0.61
C THR A 42 -2.86 13.72 -2.04
N ARG A 43 -2.44 14.75 -2.78
CA ARG A 43 -1.92 14.57 -4.14
C ARG A 43 -0.76 13.60 -4.08
N SER A 44 -0.81 12.56 -4.90
CA SER A 44 0.25 11.56 -4.97
C SER A 44 0.56 11.21 -6.41
N ILE A 45 1.81 10.82 -6.65
CA ILE A 45 2.27 10.34 -7.94
C ILE A 45 2.58 8.84 -7.85
N PRO A 46 2.07 8.02 -8.79
CA PRO A 46 2.44 6.62 -8.87
C PRO A 46 3.82 6.50 -9.54
N VAL A 47 4.73 5.79 -8.88
CA VAL A 47 6.08 5.52 -9.38
C VAL A 47 6.34 4.04 -9.33
N THR A 48 6.94 3.48 -10.38
CA THR A 48 7.42 2.10 -10.38
C THR A 48 8.81 2.04 -9.77
N SER A 49 8.97 1.30 -8.68
CA SER A 49 10.25 1.12 -8.02
C SER A 49 11.21 0.29 -8.87
N ILE A 50 12.50 0.53 -8.70
CA ILE A 50 13.57 -0.33 -9.19
C ILE A 50 14.28 -1.02 -8.02
N HIS A 51 15.02 -2.09 -8.32
CA HIS A 51 15.80 -2.76 -7.28
C HIS A 51 16.88 -1.83 -6.69
N GLY A 52 16.86 -1.70 -5.37
CA GLY A 52 17.81 -0.86 -4.63
C GLY A 52 17.29 0.53 -4.29
N ASP A 53 16.05 0.86 -4.67
CA ASP A 53 15.41 2.11 -4.24
C ASP A 53 15.24 2.16 -2.73
N THR A 54 15.54 3.32 -2.17
CA THR A 54 15.25 3.68 -0.78
C THR A 54 14.29 4.86 -0.72
N ILE A 55 13.64 5.05 0.43
CA ILE A 55 12.71 6.18 0.62
C ILE A 55 13.43 7.52 0.38
N GLU A 56 14.65 7.65 0.86
CA GLU A 56 15.49 8.84 0.68
C GLU A 56 15.78 9.08 -0.79
N SER A 57 16.11 8.03 -1.55
CA SER A 57 16.36 8.14 -2.99
C SER A 57 15.10 8.56 -3.75
N LEU A 58 13.94 8.00 -3.40
CA LEU A 58 12.65 8.35 -4.00
C LEU A 58 12.28 9.81 -3.68
N PHE A 59 12.45 10.23 -2.42
CA PHE A 59 12.15 11.61 -2.02
C PHE A 59 13.13 12.63 -2.62
N ALA A 60 14.37 12.22 -2.90
CA ALA A 60 15.34 13.06 -3.60
C ALA A 60 15.03 13.19 -5.10
N LEU A 61 14.52 12.14 -5.74
CA LEU A 61 14.09 12.16 -7.15
C LEU A 61 12.82 12.98 -7.35
N TYR A 62 11.92 12.96 -6.38
CA TYR A 62 10.67 13.71 -6.37
C TYR A 62 10.67 14.69 -5.19
N PRO A 63 11.50 15.74 -5.22
CA PRO A 63 11.62 16.67 -4.11
C PRO A 63 10.34 17.50 -3.97
N ASP A 64 10.01 17.80 -2.72
CA ASP A 64 8.91 18.69 -2.37
C ASP A 64 9.42 19.65 -1.29
N ALA A 65 9.27 20.95 -1.53
CA ALA A 65 9.82 22.00 -0.68
C ALA A 65 8.84 22.48 0.39
N GLU A 66 7.56 22.12 0.28
CA GLU A 66 6.50 22.65 1.15
C GLU A 66 6.20 21.72 2.32
N ILE A 67 6.45 20.43 2.15
CA ILE A 67 6.24 19.41 3.19
C ILE A 67 7.57 19.01 3.86
N GLY A 68 7.56 18.92 5.19
CA GLY A 68 8.69 18.42 5.95
C GLY A 68 8.94 16.92 5.71
N PHE A 69 10.19 16.47 5.80
CA PHE A 69 10.56 15.07 5.55
C PHE A 69 9.77 14.08 6.44
N ILE A 70 9.61 14.41 7.73
CA ILE A 70 8.92 13.53 8.69
C ILE A 70 7.42 13.45 8.37
N ASP A 71 6.77 14.59 8.12
CA ASP A 71 5.34 14.64 7.78
C ASP A 71 5.09 13.92 6.44
N ARG A 72 6.01 14.09 5.48
CA ARG A 72 5.96 13.39 4.20
C ARG A 72 6.12 11.88 4.36
N LEU A 73 6.98 11.43 5.27
CA LEU A 73 7.18 10.02 5.57
C LEU A 73 5.93 9.40 6.21
N GLU A 74 5.25 10.12 7.11
CA GLU A 74 3.98 9.68 7.67
C GLU A 74 2.93 9.48 6.56
N GLN A 75 2.74 10.48 5.70
CA GLN A 75 1.80 10.40 4.58
C GLN A 75 2.17 9.26 3.62
N PHE A 76 3.45 9.06 3.35
CA PHE A 76 3.94 7.99 2.50
C PHE A 76 3.53 6.61 3.03
N TYR A 77 3.63 6.39 4.34
CA TYR A 77 3.22 5.13 4.96
C TYR A 77 1.70 4.99 5.12
N THR A 78 0.95 6.09 5.08
CA THR A 78 -0.51 6.05 4.99
C THR A 78 -0.94 5.61 3.58
N LEU A 79 -0.27 6.08 2.54
CA LEU A 79 -0.54 5.69 1.15
C LEU A 79 -0.01 4.29 0.79
N ASN A 80 1.09 3.86 1.43
CA ASN A 80 1.75 2.58 1.18
C ASN A 80 1.92 1.79 2.49
N PRO A 81 0.82 1.32 3.12
CA PRO A 81 0.86 0.71 4.45
C PRO A 81 1.68 -0.59 4.50
N HIS A 82 1.78 -1.30 3.38
CA HIS A 82 2.60 -2.52 3.27
C HIS A 82 4.08 -2.27 3.54
N LEU A 83 4.60 -1.11 3.12
CA LEU A 83 6.01 -0.72 3.29
C LEU A 83 6.40 -0.46 4.75
N LYS A 84 5.45 -0.44 5.70
CA LYS A 84 5.77 -0.42 7.14
C LYS A 84 6.41 -1.72 7.63
N LEU A 85 6.06 -2.83 6.98
CA LEU A 85 6.46 -4.19 7.40
C LEU A 85 7.45 -4.83 6.42
N GLN A 86 7.62 -4.25 5.24
CA GLN A 86 8.53 -4.75 4.22
C GLN A 86 9.35 -3.61 3.59
N GLY A 87 10.54 -3.93 3.10
CA GLY A 87 11.31 -3.00 2.30
C GLY A 87 10.74 -2.83 0.89
N ILE A 88 11.21 -1.81 0.19
CA ILE A 88 10.86 -1.56 -1.21
C ILE A 88 11.40 -2.70 -2.09
N VAL A 89 10.53 -3.31 -2.88
CA VAL A 89 10.86 -4.37 -3.85
C VAL A 89 10.71 -3.79 -5.25
N GLY A 90 11.68 -4.07 -6.13
CA GLY A 90 11.64 -3.59 -7.51
C GLY A 90 10.42 -4.10 -8.28
N GLY A 91 9.83 -3.23 -9.10
CA GLY A 91 8.67 -3.53 -9.93
C GLY A 91 7.33 -3.31 -9.24
N GLU A 92 7.30 -2.83 -7.99
CA GLU A 92 6.07 -2.43 -7.31
C GLU A 92 5.69 -0.97 -7.64
N THR A 93 4.39 -0.66 -7.62
CA THR A 93 3.92 0.72 -7.77
C THR A 93 3.79 1.36 -6.39
N ILE A 94 4.54 2.43 -6.16
CA ILE A 94 4.58 3.19 -4.91
C ILE A 94 3.93 4.56 -5.14
N LEU A 95 3.08 4.98 -4.22
CA LEU A 95 2.48 6.30 -4.22
C LEU A 95 3.35 7.28 -3.44
N ILE A 96 3.91 8.29 -4.09
CA ILE A 96 4.72 9.31 -3.43
C ILE A 96 3.84 10.54 -3.14
N PRO A 97 3.69 10.98 -1.88
CA PRO A 97 2.90 12.16 -1.54
C PRO A 97 3.59 13.45 -1.99
N LEU A 98 2.77 14.41 -2.42
CA LEU A 98 3.12 15.77 -2.82
C LEU A 98 2.25 16.77 -2.03
N SER A 99 2.78 17.98 -1.86
CA SER A 99 2.09 19.11 -1.27
C SER A 99 1.02 19.63 -2.22
N ASN A 100 -0.03 20.19 -1.62
CA ASN A 100 -1.11 20.84 -2.35
C ASN A 100 -0.73 22.30 -2.64
N SER A 101 0.24 22.53 -3.52
CA SER A 101 0.76 23.90 -3.76
C SER A 101 -0.14 24.80 -4.62
N GLU A 102 -1.16 24.27 -5.33
CA GLU A 102 -2.09 25.12 -6.08
C GLU A 102 -3.56 24.66 -6.04
N GLN A 103 -4.37 25.57 -5.48
CA GLN A 103 -5.82 25.75 -5.65
C GLN A 103 -6.70 24.51 -5.44
N ASN A 104 -7.03 24.22 -4.18
CA ASN A 104 -8.38 23.75 -3.87
C ASN A 104 -9.34 24.93 -4.11
N LYS A 105 -9.76 25.14 -5.36
CA LYS A 105 -10.99 25.88 -5.67
C LYS A 105 -12.18 25.01 -5.29
N CYS A 106 -12.40 24.87 -3.99
CA CYS A 106 -13.72 24.54 -3.47
C CYS A 106 -14.39 25.90 -3.25
N GLU A 107 -15.28 26.29 -4.16
CA GLU A 107 -16.18 27.43 -3.98
C GLU A 107 -17.41 26.99 -3.17
#